data_AF-A0A3D0TMF1-F1
#
_entry.id   AF-A0A3D0TMF1-F1
#
_cell.length_a   1.000
_cell.length_b   1.000
_cell.length_c   1.000
_cell.angle_alpha   90.00
_cell.angle_beta   90.00
_cell.angle_gamma   90.00
#
_symmetry.space_group_name_H-M   'P 1'
#
loop_
_entity.id
_entity.type
_entity.pdbx_description
1 polymer ?
#
loop_
_entity_poly.entity_id
_entity_poly.type
_entity_poly.pdbx_seq_one_letter_code
_entity_poly.pdbx_strand_id
1 'polypeptide(L)'
;MTATWTTRLLGALALASTAVMLVLALGVSPPDVRQGDAVRMLYIHVPSIWVAYGSFTLTWTASALLLWRGRRRPDGGRHYDRLAGAAAEVGVLFTVLTLVTGSLWGRVTWGTYWQWDARLTATVMLAITYAGYLALRRLPAGGSAAGAGSHRRAAIMALISFVNVPIVHFSVDWWRTLHQKASLSVGRRPEITGEMYWTLLYSAAAATVVAAWLTTHRYRLLRLETMADDARLDALLAQRRGEGEAAAPQPADPLSAPQPAAPLSAGAPTGPRR
;
A
#
# COMPACT_ATOMS: atom_id res chain seq x y z
N MET A 1 16.85 6.26 10.14
CA MET A 1 16.45 5.50 11.34
C MET A 1 14.93 5.36 11.36
N THR A 2 14.40 4.14 11.26
CA THR A 2 12.95 3.86 11.21
C THR A 2 12.27 3.93 12.59
N ALA A 3 13.03 3.92 13.68
CA ALA A 3 12.54 3.98 15.05
C ALA A 3 12.82 5.36 15.68
N THR A 4 11.80 6.19 15.76
CA THR A 4 11.77 7.41 16.59
C THR A 4 11.15 7.09 17.95
N TRP A 5 11.33 7.96 18.93
CA TRP A 5 10.67 7.82 20.23
C TRP A 5 9.15 7.60 20.09
N THR A 6 8.49 8.37 19.22
CA THR A 6 7.05 8.23 18.94
C THR A 6 6.64 6.86 18.39
N THR A 7 7.43 6.27 17.51
CA THR A 7 7.12 4.96 16.89
C THR A 7 7.44 3.80 17.83
N ARG A 8 8.43 3.97 18.72
CA ARG A 8 8.70 3.04 19.82
C ARG A 8 7.58 3.06 20.86
N LEU A 9 7.11 4.25 21.25
CA LEU A 9 5.97 4.41 22.16
C LEU A 9 4.71 3.77 21.57
N LEU A 10 4.42 4.02 20.29
CA LEU A 10 3.29 3.40 19.61
C LEU A 10 3.41 1.87 19.54
N GLY A 11 4.63 1.34 19.37
CA GLY A 11 4.89 -0.10 19.41
C GLY A 11 4.70 -0.71 20.79
N ALA A 12 5.19 -0.04 21.84
CA ALA A 12 4.95 -0.46 23.23
C ALA A 12 3.46 -0.44 23.56
N LEU A 13 2.74 0.59 23.12
CA LEU A 13 1.28 0.67 23.27
C LEU A 13 0.57 -0.45 22.52
N ALA A 14 0.99 -0.76 21.28
CA ALA A 14 0.45 -1.87 20.51
C ALA A 14 0.61 -3.20 21.27
N LEU A 15 1.82 -3.51 21.74
CA LEU A 15 2.09 -4.72 22.52
C LEU A 15 1.30 -4.77 23.83
N ALA A 16 1.28 -3.69 24.60
CA ALA A 16 0.54 -3.61 25.85
C ALA A 16 -0.98 -3.78 25.63
N SER A 17 -1.54 -3.11 24.62
CA SER A 17 -2.95 -3.24 24.27
C SER A 17 -3.31 -4.65 23.80
N THR A 18 -2.43 -5.33 23.04
CA THR A 18 -2.64 -6.73 22.66
C THR A 18 -2.57 -7.65 23.88
N ALA A 19 -1.66 -7.43 24.83
CA ALA A 19 -1.58 -8.23 26.05
C ALA A 19 -2.84 -8.09 26.91
N VAL A 20 -3.34 -6.86 27.10
CA VAL A 20 -4.60 -6.61 27.81
C VAL A 20 -5.78 -7.24 27.05
N MET A 21 -5.81 -7.13 25.72
CA MET A 21 -6.83 -7.78 24.90
C MET A 21 -6.86 -9.30 25.14
N LEU A 22 -5.70 -9.96 25.23
CA LEU A 22 -5.63 -11.40 25.52
C LEU A 22 -6.16 -11.73 26.92
N VAL A 23 -5.85 -10.92 27.94
CA VAL A 23 -6.39 -11.11 29.29
C VAL A 23 -7.91 -10.96 29.30
N LEU A 24 -8.44 -9.94 28.62
CA LEU A 24 -9.89 -9.74 28.51
C LEU A 24 -10.55 -10.90 27.75
N ALA A 25 -9.98 -11.28 26.61
CA ALA A 25 -10.52 -12.31 25.72
C ALA A 25 -10.46 -13.72 26.33
N LEU A 26 -9.46 -14.04 27.15
CA LEU A 26 -9.25 -15.39 27.73
C LEU A 26 -9.69 -15.51 29.19
N GLY A 27 -9.59 -14.44 29.99
CA GLY A 27 -9.85 -14.47 31.43
C GLY A 27 -11.12 -13.77 31.88
N VAL A 28 -11.55 -12.70 31.19
CA VAL A 28 -12.67 -11.86 31.64
C VAL A 28 -13.96 -12.17 30.89
N SER A 29 -13.89 -12.34 29.57
CA SER A 29 -15.06 -12.69 28.77
C SER A 29 -15.62 -14.05 29.22
N PRO A 30 -16.90 -14.12 29.62
CA PRO A 30 -17.56 -15.40 29.85
C PRO A 30 -17.72 -16.16 28.52
N PRO A 31 -17.94 -17.48 28.58
CA PRO A 31 -18.37 -18.26 27.42
C PRO A 31 -19.76 -17.80 26.95
N ASP A 32 -20.00 -17.83 25.64
CA ASP A 32 -21.32 -17.52 25.09
C ASP A 32 -22.32 -18.65 25.37
N VAL A 33 -23.60 -18.30 25.51
CA VAL A 33 -24.68 -19.25 25.84
C VAL A 33 -24.83 -20.34 24.77
N ARG A 34 -24.59 -20.03 23.49
CA ARG A 34 -24.74 -20.97 22.37
C ARG A 34 -23.40 -21.47 21.84
N GLN A 35 -22.40 -20.60 21.76
CA GLN A 35 -21.10 -20.91 21.17
C GLN A 35 -20.06 -21.37 22.20
N GLY A 36 -20.33 -21.28 23.50
CA GLY A 36 -19.36 -21.60 24.54
C GLY A 36 -18.08 -20.77 24.38
N ASP A 37 -16.92 -21.43 24.55
CA ASP A 37 -15.61 -20.79 24.37
C ASP A 37 -15.29 -20.41 22.91
N ALA A 38 -16.06 -20.86 21.91
CA ALA A 38 -15.83 -20.47 20.52
C ALA A 38 -16.05 -18.96 20.29
N VAL A 39 -16.77 -18.28 21.19
CA VAL A 39 -16.91 -16.81 21.19
C VAL A 39 -15.56 -16.10 21.26
N ARG A 40 -14.52 -16.71 21.82
CA ARG A 40 -13.19 -16.09 21.93
C ARG A 40 -12.56 -15.79 20.56
N MET A 41 -12.95 -16.53 19.51
CA MET A 41 -12.53 -16.26 18.13
C MET A 41 -13.06 -14.91 17.61
N LEU A 42 -14.23 -14.46 18.11
CA LEU A 42 -14.83 -13.17 17.77
C LEU A 42 -13.85 -12.01 18.03
N TYR A 43 -13.11 -12.07 19.15
CA TYR A 43 -12.21 -11.01 19.61
C TYR A 43 -10.95 -10.85 18.75
N ILE A 44 -10.71 -11.77 17.81
CA ILE A 44 -9.67 -11.62 16.80
C ILE A 44 -10.30 -11.41 15.42
N HIS A 45 -11.31 -12.20 15.09
CA HIS A 45 -11.94 -12.18 13.77
C HIS A 45 -12.62 -10.84 13.44
N VAL A 46 -13.47 -10.32 14.33
CA VAL A 46 -14.21 -9.08 14.09
C VAL A 46 -13.30 -7.84 14.09
N PRO A 47 -12.35 -7.69 15.03
CA PRO A 47 -11.34 -6.64 14.94
C PRO A 47 -10.50 -6.72 13.67
N SER A 48 -10.25 -7.93 13.14
CA SER A 48 -9.48 -8.09 11.90
C SER A 48 -10.21 -7.50 10.70
N ILE A 49 -11.50 -7.83 10.51
CA ILE A 49 -12.27 -7.27 9.40
C ILE A 49 -12.52 -5.76 9.59
N TRP A 50 -12.67 -5.30 10.83
CA TRP A 50 -12.76 -3.87 11.16
C TRP A 50 -11.52 -3.11 10.67
N VAL A 51 -10.32 -3.62 10.98
CA VAL A 51 -9.06 -3.02 10.50
C VAL A 51 -8.92 -3.14 9.00
N ALA A 52 -9.34 -4.26 8.40
CA ALA A 52 -9.33 -4.42 6.94
C ALA A 52 -10.21 -3.36 6.24
N TYR A 53 -11.40 -3.04 6.77
CA TYR A 53 -12.21 -1.94 6.24
C TYR A 53 -11.56 -0.58 6.48
N GLY A 54 -11.08 -0.30 7.69
CA GLY A 54 -10.42 0.95 8.02
C GLY A 54 -9.20 1.23 7.14
N SER A 55 -8.41 0.19 6.85
CA SER A 55 -7.25 0.27 5.96
C SER A 55 -7.65 0.56 4.51
N PHE A 56 -8.79 0.04 4.04
CA PHE A 56 -9.27 0.31 2.68
C PHE A 56 -9.80 1.74 2.62
N THR A 57 -10.53 2.19 3.65
CA THR A 57 -10.99 3.58 3.77
C THR A 57 -9.80 4.54 3.75
N LEU A 58 -8.70 4.23 4.44
CA LEU A 58 -7.48 5.03 4.41
C LEU A 58 -6.82 5.01 3.02
N THR A 59 -6.76 3.85 2.38
CA THR A 59 -6.27 3.69 1.00
C THR A 59 -7.10 4.53 0.01
N TRP A 60 -8.42 4.47 0.13
CA TRP A 60 -9.39 5.22 -0.66
C TRP A 60 -9.23 6.73 -0.46
N THR A 61 -9.17 7.18 0.80
CA THR A 61 -9.03 8.60 1.16
C THR A 61 -7.70 9.16 0.67
N ALA A 62 -6.60 8.45 0.89
CA ALA A 62 -5.28 8.86 0.44
C ALA A 62 -5.20 8.87 -1.10
N SER A 63 -5.81 7.89 -1.78
CA SER A 63 -5.92 7.87 -3.24
C SER A 63 -6.74 9.05 -3.78
N ALA A 64 -7.85 9.41 -3.13
CA ALA A 64 -8.66 10.57 -3.50
C ALA A 64 -7.88 11.88 -3.32
N LEU A 65 -7.14 12.02 -2.21
CA LEU A 65 -6.28 13.16 -1.94
C LEU A 65 -5.11 13.27 -2.94
N LEU A 66 -4.54 12.14 -3.37
CA LEU A 66 -3.53 12.12 -4.43
C LEU A 66 -4.10 12.70 -5.74
N LEU A 67 -5.28 12.25 -6.17
CA LEU A 67 -5.91 12.72 -7.41
C LEU A 67 -6.33 14.19 -7.32
N TRP A 68 -6.86 14.62 -6.18
CA TRP A 68 -7.38 15.97 -6.00
C TRP A 68 -6.29 17.01 -5.73
N ARG A 69 -5.37 16.72 -4.81
CA ARG A 69 -4.38 17.66 -4.29
C ARG A 69 -2.95 17.36 -4.72
N GLY A 70 -2.65 16.18 -5.28
CA GLY A 70 -1.28 15.77 -5.59
C GLY A 70 -0.52 16.73 -6.49
N ARG A 71 -1.18 17.25 -7.55
CA ARG A 71 -0.58 18.25 -8.47
C ARG A 71 -0.26 19.59 -7.81
N ARG A 72 -0.89 19.92 -6.69
CA ARG A 72 -0.73 21.21 -5.99
C ARG A 72 0.33 21.16 -4.90
N ARG A 73 0.81 19.97 -4.52
CA ARG A 73 1.81 19.83 -3.46
C ARG A 73 3.22 19.87 -4.04
N PRO A 74 4.20 20.43 -3.30
CA PRO A 74 5.61 20.44 -3.72
C PRO A 74 6.19 19.04 -3.95
N ASP A 75 5.68 18.04 -3.24
CA ASP A 75 6.12 16.64 -3.33
C ASP A 75 5.38 15.84 -4.42
N GLY A 76 4.59 16.49 -5.27
CA GLY A 76 3.79 15.85 -6.33
C GLY A 76 2.72 14.88 -5.81
N GLY A 77 2.41 14.91 -4.50
CA GLY A 77 1.48 13.98 -3.86
C GLY A 77 2.10 12.64 -3.45
N ARG A 78 3.43 12.48 -3.51
CA ARG A 78 4.12 11.24 -3.10
C ARG A 78 3.81 10.84 -1.65
N HIS A 79 3.53 11.79 -0.76
CA HIS A 79 3.04 11.48 0.58
C HIS A 79 1.74 10.67 0.57
N TYR A 80 0.74 11.12 -0.18
CA TYR A 80 -0.56 10.44 -0.27
C TYR A 80 -0.44 9.07 -0.92
N ASP A 81 0.37 8.97 -1.97
CA ASP A 81 0.62 7.69 -2.61
C ASP A 81 1.24 6.66 -1.65
N ARG A 82 2.28 7.04 -0.91
CA ARG A 82 2.92 6.15 0.08
C ARG A 82 1.96 5.76 1.20
N LEU A 83 1.14 6.69 1.67
CA LEU A 83 0.13 6.40 2.70
C LEU A 83 -0.89 5.39 2.19
N ALA A 84 -1.38 5.55 0.96
CA ALA A 84 -2.32 4.62 0.36
C ALA A 84 -1.70 3.22 0.18
N GLY A 85 -0.43 3.14 -0.22
CA GLY A 85 0.29 1.87 -0.38
C GLY A 85 0.52 1.16 0.94
N ALA A 86 0.97 1.89 1.95
CA ALA A 86 1.17 1.36 3.30
C ALA A 86 -0.13 0.83 3.90
N ALA A 87 -1.21 1.60 3.79
CA ALA A 87 -2.53 1.21 4.27
C ALA A 87 -3.05 -0.04 3.53
N ALA A 88 -2.87 -0.11 2.21
CA ALA A 88 -3.30 -1.26 1.43
C ALA A 88 -2.58 -2.56 1.81
N GLU A 89 -1.28 -2.51 2.05
CA GLU A 89 -0.52 -3.70 2.50
C GLU A 89 -0.95 -4.19 3.88
N VAL A 90 -1.20 -3.27 4.82
CA VAL A 90 -1.78 -3.61 6.13
C VAL A 90 -3.20 -4.16 5.96
N GLY A 91 -3.98 -3.58 5.05
CA GLY A 91 -5.30 -4.07 4.67
C GLY A 91 -5.31 -5.52 4.20
N VAL A 92 -4.39 -5.90 3.30
CA VAL A 92 -4.19 -7.30 2.87
C VAL A 92 -3.96 -8.21 4.06
N LEU A 93 -3.03 -7.86 4.94
CA LEU A 93 -2.69 -8.66 6.11
C LEU A 93 -3.93 -8.97 6.95
N PHE A 94 -4.74 -7.95 7.24
CA PHE A 94 -5.93 -8.09 8.06
C PHE A 94 -7.10 -8.75 7.32
N THR A 95 -7.22 -8.60 6.00
CA THR A 95 -8.18 -9.37 5.20
C THR A 95 -7.83 -10.86 5.18
N VAL A 96 -6.56 -11.21 5.00
CA VAL A 96 -6.09 -12.60 5.08
C VAL A 96 -6.33 -13.16 6.48
N LEU A 97 -5.98 -12.41 7.53
CA LEU A 97 -6.25 -12.81 8.91
C LEU A 97 -7.74 -13.04 9.15
N THR A 98 -8.62 -12.20 8.59
CA THR A 98 -10.06 -12.39 8.64
C THR A 98 -10.50 -13.69 7.97
N LEU A 99 -10.02 -13.97 6.75
CA LEU A 99 -10.37 -15.20 6.02
C LEU A 99 -9.90 -16.46 6.78
N VAL A 100 -8.68 -16.46 7.32
CA VAL A 100 -8.13 -17.58 8.09
C VAL A 100 -8.91 -17.78 9.38
N THR A 101 -9.06 -16.74 10.20
CA THR A 101 -9.78 -16.84 11.47
C THR A 101 -11.25 -17.17 11.27
N GLY A 102 -11.88 -16.63 10.23
CA GLY A 102 -13.26 -16.93 9.86
C GLY A 102 -13.44 -18.37 9.42
N SER A 103 -12.49 -18.92 8.66
CA SER A 103 -12.50 -20.32 8.25
C SER A 103 -12.36 -21.27 9.44
N LEU A 104 -11.44 -20.99 10.36
CA LEU A 104 -11.29 -21.76 11.61
C LEU A 104 -12.56 -21.70 12.46
N TRP A 105 -13.16 -20.53 12.58
CA TRP A 105 -14.39 -20.35 13.35
C TRP A 105 -15.61 -21.01 12.70
N GLY A 106 -15.69 -20.99 11.36
CA GLY A 106 -16.68 -21.70 10.58
C GLY A 106 -16.61 -23.22 10.80
N ARG A 107 -15.40 -23.79 10.90
CA ARG A 107 -15.24 -25.22 11.19
C ARG A 107 -15.82 -25.59 12.56
N VAL A 108 -15.60 -24.75 13.57
CA VAL A 108 -16.12 -24.98 14.93
C VAL A 108 -17.64 -24.76 14.99
N THR A 109 -18.17 -23.74 14.31
CA THR A 109 -19.58 -23.33 14.44
C THR A 109 -20.52 -24.09 13.50
N TRP A 110 -20.06 -24.40 12.29
CA TRP A 110 -20.88 -24.96 11.21
C TRP A 110 -20.35 -26.29 10.65
N GLY A 111 -19.23 -26.79 11.19
CA GLY A 111 -18.63 -28.04 10.71
C GLY A 111 -17.92 -27.94 9.36
N THR A 112 -17.72 -26.74 8.79
CA THR A 112 -17.02 -26.56 7.51
C THR A 112 -16.12 -25.33 7.52
N TYR A 113 -14.97 -25.42 6.84
CA TYR A 113 -14.01 -24.32 6.70
C TYR A 113 -14.47 -23.24 5.71
N TRP A 114 -15.34 -23.59 4.77
CA TRP A 114 -15.73 -22.69 3.69
C TRP A 114 -17.12 -22.99 3.16
N GLN A 115 -17.81 -21.92 2.78
CA GLN A 115 -19.06 -21.95 2.04
C GLN A 115 -19.10 -20.78 1.06
N TRP A 116 -19.65 -20.98 -0.13
CA TRP A 116 -19.75 -19.95 -1.16
C TRP A 116 -20.98 -19.06 -0.96
N ASP A 117 -21.06 -18.39 0.19
CA ASP A 117 -22.11 -17.42 0.47
C ASP A 117 -21.71 -15.97 0.15
N ALA A 118 -22.65 -15.05 0.25
CA ALA A 118 -22.44 -13.64 -0.10
C ALA A 118 -21.32 -12.98 0.72
N ARG A 119 -21.24 -13.26 2.03
CA ARG A 119 -20.25 -12.66 2.94
C ARG A 119 -18.86 -13.15 2.62
N LEU A 120 -18.68 -14.47 2.55
CA LEU A 120 -17.40 -15.11 2.32
C LEU A 120 -16.86 -14.74 0.93
N THR A 121 -17.72 -14.80 -0.09
CA THR A 121 -17.37 -14.44 -1.47
C THR A 121 -16.98 -12.97 -1.60
N ALA A 122 -17.75 -12.05 -1.02
CA ALA A 122 -17.43 -10.63 -1.06
C ALA A 122 -16.11 -10.30 -0.31
N THR A 123 -15.82 -11.04 0.77
CA THR A 123 -14.57 -10.88 1.54
C THR A 123 -13.35 -11.37 0.72
N VAL A 124 -13.50 -12.44 -0.06
CA VAL A 124 -12.45 -12.86 -1.02
C VAL A 124 -12.28 -11.82 -2.11
N MET A 125 -13.37 -11.25 -2.63
CA MET A 125 -13.27 -10.14 -3.57
C MET A 125 -12.54 -8.94 -2.96
N LEU A 126 -12.69 -8.68 -1.65
CA LEU A 126 -11.94 -7.63 -0.96
C LEU A 126 -10.44 -7.92 -0.93
N ALA A 127 -10.05 -9.17 -0.70
CA ALA A 127 -8.65 -9.57 -0.78
C ALA A 127 -8.09 -9.39 -2.21
N ILE A 128 -8.86 -9.76 -3.23
CA ILE A 128 -8.48 -9.63 -4.64
C ILE A 128 -8.38 -8.15 -5.03
N THR A 129 -9.30 -7.28 -4.59
CA THR A 129 -9.21 -5.85 -4.91
C THR A 129 -7.99 -5.21 -4.26
N TYR A 130 -7.65 -5.57 -3.01
CA TYR A 130 -6.39 -5.14 -2.42
C TYR A 130 -5.16 -5.62 -3.22
N ALA A 131 -5.13 -6.90 -3.60
CA ALA A 131 -4.03 -7.45 -4.39
C ALA A 131 -3.92 -6.75 -5.76
N GLY A 132 -5.04 -6.52 -6.44
CA GLY A 132 -5.12 -5.82 -7.70
C GLY A 132 -4.65 -4.36 -7.59
N TYR A 133 -5.02 -3.66 -6.51
CA TYR A 133 -4.53 -2.31 -6.23
C TYR A 133 -3.00 -2.28 -6.12
N LEU A 134 -2.42 -3.19 -5.30
CA LEU A 134 -0.98 -3.27 -5.10
C LEU A 134 -0.23 -3.72 -6.37
N ALA A 135 -0.80 -4.65 -7.13
CA ALA A 135 -0.24 -5.07 -8.42
C ALA A 135 -0.20 -3.91 -9.41
N LEU A 136 -1.29 -3.15 -9.52
CA LEU A 136 -1.37 -2.00 -10.42
C LEU A 136 -0.36 -0.91 -10.07
N ARG A 137 -0.07 -0.69 -8.78
CA ARG A 137 1.00 0.23 -8.32
C ARG A 137 2.40 -0.18 -8.76
N ARG A 138 2.64 -1.48 -8.95
CA ARG A 138 3.96 -2.00 -9.35
C ARG A 138 4.17 -1.98 -10.86
N LEU A 139 3.11 -1.76 -11.65
CA LEU A 139 3.24 -1.71 -13.11
C LEU A 139 4.00 -0.43 -13.53
N PRO A 140 4.94 -0.52 -14.47
CA PRO A 140 5.55 0.66 -15.08
C PRO A 140 4.49 1.55 -15.74
N ALA A 141 4.67 2.88 -15.72
CA ALA A 141 3.91 3.75 -16.60
C ALA A 141 4.61 3.79 -17.97
N GLY A 142 3.92 3.44 -19.05
CA GLY A 142 4.45 3.63 -20.40
C GLY A 142 4.60 5.13 -20.72
N GLY A 143 5.77 5.52 -21.26
CA GLY A 143 6.07 6.89 -21.72
C GLY A 143 6.89 7.76 -20.74
N SER A 144 7.38 8.91 -21.22
CA SER A 144 8.31 9.85 -20.55
C SER A 144 7.82 10.49 -19.24
N ALA A 145 6.60 10.17 -18.79
CA ALA A 145 6.06 10.48 -17.46
C ALA A 145 6.04 9.25 -16.53
N ALA A 146 7.11 8.43 -16.61
CA ALA A 146 7.19 7.01 -16.24
C ALA A 146 6.89 6.64 -14.76
N GLY A 147 6.77 7.61 -13.85
CA GLY A 147 6.34 7.37 -12.47
C GLY A 147 4.87 7.72 -12.21
N ALA A 148 4.35 8.80 -12.77
CA ALA A 148 3.08 9.39 -12.32
C ALA A 148 1.83 8.63 -12.80
N GLY A 149 1.93 7.90 -13.92
CA GLY A 149 0.78 7.20 -14.53
C GLY A 149 0.29 6.00 -13.73
N SER A 150 1.21 5.22 -13.14
CA SER A 150 0.89 3.98 -12.42
C SER A 150 0.11 4.26 -11.13
N HIS A 151 0.61 5.18 -10.31
CA HIS A 151 -0.01 5.59 -9.05
C HIS A 151 -1.42 6.18 -9.24
N ARG A 152 -1.65 6.90 -10.35
CA ARG A 152 -3.00 7.41 -10.68
C ARG A 152 -3.98 6.30 -11.04
N ARG A 153 -3.57 5.33 -11.87
CA ARG A 153 -4.42 4.18 -12.21
C ARG A 153 -4.78 3.37 -10.96
N ALA A 154 -3.81 3.12 -10.09
CA ALA A 154 -4.05 2.48 -8.80
C ALA A 154 -5.01 3.29 -7.93
N ALA A 155 -4.84 4.61 -7.84
CA ALA A 155 -5.75 5.46 -7.09
C ALA A 155 -7.19 5.38 -7.59
N ILE A 156 -7.41 5.46 -8.91
CA ILE A 156 -8.75 5.31 -9.51
C ILE A 156 -9.35 3.93 -9.18
N MET A 157 -8.54 2.87 -9.27
CA MET A 157 -8.96 1.52 -8.94
C MET A 157 -9.42 1.41 -7.47
N ALA A 158 -8.67 2.00 -6.52
CA ALA A 158 -9.08 2.04 -5.11
C ALA A 158 -10.40 2.80 -4.91
N LEU A 159 -10.61 3.91 -5.64
CA LEU A 159 -11.85 4.68 -5.58
C LEU A 159 -13.07 3.83 -5.97
N ILE A 160 -12.95 3.09 -7.07
CA ILE A 160 -14.02 2.23 -7.58
C ILE A 160 -14.22 1.01 -6.68
N SER A 161 -13.13 0.36 -6.28
CA SER A 161 -13.16 -0.90 -5.52
C SER A 161 -13.65 -0.75 -4.09
N PHE A 162 -13.65 0.47 -3.53
CA PHE A 162 -14.16 0.73 -2.18
C PHE A 162 -15.64 0.37 -2.03
N VAL A 163 -16.42 0.34 -3.13
CA VAL A 163 -17.81 -0.16 -3.12
C VAL A 163 -17.95 -1.57 -2.56
N ASN A 164 -16.89 -2.38 -2.62
CA ASN A 164 -16.92 -3.72 -2.04
C ASN A 164 -16.98 -3.69 -0.51
N VAL A 165 -16.45 -2.67 0.17
CA VAL A 165 -16.50 -2.57 1.65
C VAL A 165 -17.93 -2.58 2.19
N PRO A 166 -18.87 -1.72 1.73
CA PRO A 166 -20.25 -1.79 2.17
C PRO A 166 -20.95 -3.07 1.68
N ILE A 167 -20.62 -3.61 0.50
CA ILE A 167 -21.16 -4.91 0.05
C ILE A 167 -20.81 -6.02 1.03
N VAL A 168 -19.53 -6.10 1.44
CA VAL A 168 -19.12 -7.05 2.47
C VAL A 168 -19.91 -6.73 3.74
N HIS A 169 -19.81 -5.51 4.30
CA HIS A 169 -20.42 -5.15 5.58
C HIS A 169 -21.93 -5.46 5.68
N PHE A 170 -22.72 -5.12 4.66
CA PHE A 170 -24.17 -5.32 4.66
C PHE A 170 -24.62 -6.65 4.05
N SER A 171 -23.70 -7.49 3.55
CA SER A 171 -24.07 -8.78 2.94
C SER A 171 -24.91 -9.70 3.85
N VAL A 172 -24.75 -9.59 5.17
CA VAL A 172 -25.54 -10.36 6.16
C VAL A 172 -26.97 -9.88 6.33
N ASP A 173 -27.25 -8.64 5.90
CA ASP A 173 -28.58 -8.05 5.89
C ASP A 173 -29.26 -8.19 4.53
N TRP A 174 -28.47 -8.12 3.44
CA TRP A 174 -28.98 -8.16 2.08
C TRP A 174 -29.25 -9.58 1.56
N TRP A 175 -28.50 -10.58 2.01
CA TRP A 175 -28.66 -11.97 1.55
C TRP A 175 -28.77 -12.95 2.70
N ARG A 176 -29.38 -14.11 2.40
CA ARG A 176 -29.37 -15.27 3.29
C ARG A 176 -27.97 -15.89 3.27
N THR A 177 -27.28 -15.81 4.40
CA THR A 177 -25.93 -16.33 4.62
C THR A 177 -25.92 -17.23 5.85
N LEU A 178 -24.96 -18.15 5.93
CA LEU A 178 -24.70 -18.92 7.14
C LEU A 178 -24.07 -18.03 8.22
N HIS A 179 -23.44 -16.94 7.80
CA HIS A 179 -22.81 -15.97 8.67
C HIS A 179 -23.85 -15.26 9.54
N GLN A 180 -23.58 -15.22 10.85
CA GLN A 180 -24.40 -14.47 11.79
C GLN A 180 -24.41 -12.97 11.48
N LYS A 181 -25.44 -12.27 11.96
CA LYS A 181 -25.55 -10.82 11.84
C LYS A 181 -24.41 -10.13 12.60
N ALA A 182 -24.18 -8.86 12.26
CA ALA A 182 -23.09 -8.10 12.84
C ALA A 182 -23.31 -7.85 14.34
N SER A 183 -22.37 -8.30 15.17
CA SER A 183 -22.40 -8.12 16.64
C SER A 183 -22.38 -6.63 17.04
N LEU A 184 -21.77 -5.79 16.19
CA LEU A 184 -21.81 -4.33 16.26
C LEU A 184 -22.47 -3.81 14.99
N SER A 185 -23.62 -3.16 15.10
CA SER A 185 -24.29 -2.51 13.96
C SER A 185 -24.82 -1.14 14.35
N VAL A 186 -24.77 -0.20 13.42
CA VAL A 186 -25.28 1.17 13.61
C VAL A 186 -26.80 1.13 13.49
N GLY A 187 -27.50 1.63 14.52
CA GLY A 187 -28.96 1.72 14.51
C GLY A 187 -29.70 0.45 14.97
N ARG A 188 -29.00 -0.58 15.48
CA ARG A 188 -29.62 -1.72 16.17
C ARG A 188 -29.01 -1.89 17.56
N ARG A 189 -29.76 -2.49 18.48
CA ARG A 189 -29.21 -2.88 19.79
C ARG A 189 -28.08 -3.91 19.57
N PRO A 190 -26.92 -3.76 20.24
CA PRO A 190 -25.87 -4.77 20.17
C PRO A 190 -26.40 -6.14 20.58
N GLU A 191 -26.11 -7.17 19.78
CA GLU A 191 -26.48 -8.56 20.12
C GLU A 191 -25.59 -9.12 21.23
N ILE A 192 -24.39 -8.56 21.40
CA ILE A 192 -23.45 -8.87 22.46
C ILE A 192 -23.53 -7.81 23.57
N THR A 193 -23.59 -8.25 24.82
CA THR A 193 -23.73 -7.39 26.01
C THR A 193 -22.68 -7.71 27.08
N GLY A 194 -22.61 -6.89 28.13
CA GLY A 194 -21.74 -7.12 29.29
C GLY A 194 -20.24 -7.12 28.95
N GLU A 195 -19.51 -8.02 29.57
CA GLU A 195 -18.06 -8.19 29.43
C GLU A 195 -17.66 -8.56 28.00
N MET A 196 -18.50 -9.32 27.29
CA MET A 196 -18.25 -9.68 25.89
C MET A 196 -18.23 -8.44 24.99
N TYR A 197 -19.14 -7.50 25.23
CA TYR A 197 -19.23 -6.25 24.46
C TYR A 197 -18.00 -5.38 24.65
N TRP A 198 -17.61 -5.15 25.91
CA TRP A 198 -16.44 -4.35 26.22
C TRP A 198 -15.14 -5.00 25.74
N THR A 199 -15.05 -6.33 25.84
CA THR A 199 -13.91 -7.09 25.29
C THR A 199 -13.82 -6.91 23.78
N LEU A 200 -14.94 -6.99 23.05
CA LEU A 200 -14.96 -6.77 21.61
C LEU A 200 -14.55 -5.35 21.21
N LEU A 201 -15.09 -4.32 21.88
CA LEU A 201 -14.71 -2.93 21.61
C LEU A 201 -13.24 -2.67 21.90
N TYR A 202 -12.73 -3.18 23.03
CA TYR A 202 -11.32 -3.07 23.36
C TYR A 202 -10.44 -3.77 22.32
N SER A 203 -10.86 -4.96 21.86
CA SER A 203 -10.13 -5.70 20.84
C SER A 203 -10.08 -4.95 19.50
N ALA A 204 -11.17 -4.30 19.10
CA ALA A 204 -11.19 -3.42 17.93
C ALA A 204 -10.23 -2.22 18.10
N ALA A 205 -10.19 -1.61 19.27
CA ALA A 205 -9.26 -0.53 19.59
C ALA A 205 -7.79 -0.99 19.56
N ALA A 206 -7.47 -2.12 20.21
CA ALA A 206 -6.14 -2.71 20.23
C ALA A 206 -5.66 -3.08 18.82
N ALA A 207 -6.50 -3.72 18.01
CA ALA A 207 -6.20 -4.03 16.62
C ALA A 207 -5.97 -2.76 15.79
N THR A 208 -6.73 -1.68 16.03
CA THR A 208 -6.53 -0.39 15.38
C THR A 208 -5.18 0.24 15.75
N VAL A 209 -4.75 0.15 17.01
CA VAL A 209 -3.42 0.61 17.44
C VAL A 209 -2.31 -0.18 16.75
N VAL A 210 -2.44 -1.52 16.68
CA VAL A 210 -1.50 -2.38 15.94
C VAL A 210 -1.45 -1.98 14.47
N ALA A 211 -2.59 -1.78 13.83
CA ALA A 211 -2.67 -1.37 12.42
C ALA A 211 -2.04 0.00 12.17
N ALA A 212 -2.26 0.97 13.06
CA ALA A 212 -1.65 2.29 12.98
C ALA A 212 -0.13 2.21 13.11
N TRP A 213 0.37 1.35 14.01
CA TRP A 213 1.80 1.09 14.17
C TRP A 213 2.42 0.48 12.91
N LEU A 214 1.81 -0.56 12.36
CA LEU A 214 2.26 -1.22 11.12
C LEU A 214 2.23 -0.26 9.93
N THR A 215 1.14 0.49 9.76
CA THR A 215 0.98 1.46 8.67
C THR A 215 2.04 2.55 8.75
N THR A 216 2.33 3.05 9.96
CA THR A 216 3.38 4.07 10.17
C THR A 216 4.76 3.54 9.78
N HIS A 217 5.10 2.31 10.18
CA HIS A 217 6.38 1.69 9.83
C HIS A 217 6.48 1.44 8.33
N ARG A 218 5.41 0.93 7.70
CA ARG A 218 5.42 0.67 6.26
C ARG A 218 5.50 1.98 5.45
N TYR A 219 4.78 3.02 5.84
CA TYR A 219 4.89 4.35 5.23
C TYR A 219 6.34 4.88 5.29
N ARG A 220 6.99 4.73 6.44
CA ARG A 220 8.39 5.15 6.61
C ARG A 220 9.34 4.34 5.75
N LEU A 221 9.13 3.04 5.64
CA LEU A 221 9.92 2.16 4.80
C LEU A 221 9.79 2.55 3.33
N LEU A 222 8.55 2.72 2.83
CA LEU A 222 8.29 3.21 1.47
C LEU A 222 8.95 4.57 1.21
N ARG A 223 8.95 5.47 2.21
CA ARG A 223 9.64 6.76 2.09
C ARG A 223 11.14 6.60 1.92
N LEU A 224 11.77 5.70 2.68
CA LEU A 224 13.21 5.45 2.60
C LEU A 224 13.61 4.75 1.30
N GLU A 225 12.83 3.74 0.86
CA GLU A 225 13.00 3.08 -0.43
C GLU A 225 12.98 4.12 -1.56
N THR A 226 11.97 4.99 -1.55
CA THR A 226 11.85 6.07 -2.53
C THR A 226 13.08 7.00 -2.55
N MET A 227 13.58 7.39 -1.38
CA MET A 227 14.75 8.28 -1.28
C MET A 227 16.04 7.59 -1.76
N ALA A 228 16.17 6.29 -1.52
CA ALA A 228 17.29 5.49 -2.01
C ALA A 228 17.24 5.32 -3.54
N ASP A 229 16.06 5.09 -4.10
CA ASP A 229 15.85 4.99 -5.55
C ASP A 229 16.15 6.31 -6.27
N ASP A 230 15.69 7.44 -5.73
CA ASP A 230 15.97 8.78 -6.27
C ASP A 230 17.50 9.05 -6.27
N ALA A 231 18.19 8.77 -5.15
CA ALA A 231 19.64 8.95 -5.05
C ALA A 231 20.43 8.02 -6.00
N ARG A 232 19.96 6.78 -6.18
CA ARG A 232 20.54 5.83 -7.14
C ARG A 232 20.38 6.31 -8.58
N LEU A 233 19.23 6.86 -8.92
CA LEU A 233 18.97 7.43 -10.25
C LEU A 233 19.90 8.62 -10.52
N ASP A 234 20.06 9.54 -9.56
CA ASP A 234 20.94 10.69 -9.70
C ASP A 234 22.41 10.27 -9.93
N ALA A 235 22.89 9.26 -9.21
CA ALA A 235 24.22 8.69 -9.41
C ALA A 235 24.40 8.08 -10.81
N LEU A 236 23.41 7.33 -11.30
CA LEU A 236 23.43 6.77 -12.65
C LEU A 236 23.40 7.87 -13.73
N LEU A 237 22.63 8.93 -13.54
CA LEU A 237 22.59 10.08 -14.45
C LEU A 237 23.92 10.84 -14.46
N ALA A 238 24.56 11.02 -13.31
CA ALA A 238 25.88 11.64 -13.21
C ALA A 238 26.95 10.79 -13.94
N GLN A 239 26.93 9.47 -13.76
CA GLN A 239 27.81 8.56 -14.50
C GLN A 239 27.60 8.67 -16.01
N ARG A 240 26.35 8.63 -16.48
CA ARG A 240 26.02 8.76 -17.91
C ARG A 240 26.45 10.09 -18.52
N ARG A 241 26.37 11.19 -17.77
CA ARG A 241 26.86 12.51 -18.22
C ARG A 241 28.39 12.51 -18.37
N GLY A 242 29.11 11.93 -17.40
CA GLY A 242 30.57 11.80 -17.48
C GLY A 242 31.05 10.91 -18.62
N GLU A 243 30.34 9.80 -18.91
CA GLU A 243 30.59 8.97 -20.10
C GLU A 243 30.41 9.77 -21.41
N GLY A 244 29.39 10.61 -21.48
CA GLY A 244 29.13 11.48 -22.64
C GLY A 244 30.18 12.57 -22.84
N GLU A 245 30.68 13.16 -21.75
CA GLU A 245 31.75 14.16 -21.78
C GLU A 245 33.10 13.54 -22.17
N ALA A 246 33.41 12.33 -21.69
CA ALA A 246 34.64 11.62 -22.05
C ALA A 246 34.64 11.13 -23.52
N ALA A 247 33.45 10.92 -24.11
CA ALA A 247 33.28 10.52 -25.51
C ALA A 247 33.19 11.72 -26.48
N ALA A 248 33.21 12.96 -26.00
CA ALA A 248 33.22 14.14 -26.86
C ALA A 248 34.55 14.23 -27.62
N PRO A 249 34.55 14.48 -28.95
CA PRO A 249 35.79 14.65 -29.71
C PRO A 249 36.63 15.78 -29.10
N GLN A 250 37.91 15.51 -28.83
CA GLN A 250 38.83 16.59 -28.45
C GLN A 250 38.82 17.64 -29.57
N PRO A 251 38.81 18.96 -29.26
CA PRO A 251 38.94 19.99 -30.27
C PRO A 251 40.23 19.71 -31.05
N ALA A 252 40.10 19.63 -32.39
CA ALA A 252 41.24 19.37 -33.26
C ALA A 252 42.36 20.35 -32.94
N ASP A 253 43.57 19.83 -32.72
CA ASP A 253 44.75 20.65 -32.46
C ASP A 253 44.93 21.65 -33.62
N PRO A 254 44.87 22.97 -33.37
CA PRO A 254 45.02 23.99 -34.42
C PRO A 254 46.33 23.85 -35.21
N LEU A 255 47.34 23.18 -34.64
CA LEU A 255 48.64 22.96 -35.25
C LEU A 255 48.70 21.75 -36.20
N SER A 256 47.64 20.94 -36.26
CA SER A 256 47.54 19.77 -37.15
C SER A 256 46.85 20.06 -38.49
N ALA A 257 46.42 21.31 -38.71
CA ALA A 257 45.91 21.73 -40.02
C ALA A 257 47.05 21.75 -41.06
N PRO A 258 46.90 21.08 -42.22
CA PRO A 258 47.93 21.10 -43.26
C PRO A 258 48.17 22.54 -43.72
N GLN A 259 49.43 23.00 -43.63
CA GLN A 259 49.81 24.33 -44.10
C GLN A 259 49.49 24.45 -45.59
N PRO A 260 48.94 25.60 -46.05
CA PRO A 260 48.66 25.81 -47.47
C PRO A 260 49.95 25.68 -48.27
N ALA A 261 49.91 24.80 -49.29
CA ALA A 261 51.04 24.54 -50.17
C ALA A 261 51.55 25.85 -50.79
N ALA A 262 52.87 26.06 -50.73
CA ALA A 262 53.54 27.21 -51.32
C ALA A 262 53.23 27.31 -52.82
N PRO A 263 52.98 28.53 -53.35
CA PRO A 263 52.62 28.70 -54.76
C PRO A 263 53.80 28.28 -55.66
N LEU A 264 53.49 27.39 -56.61
CA LEU A 264 54.42 26.97 -57.66
C LEU A 264 54.84 28.20 -58.49
N SER A 265 56.14 28.48 -58.52
CA SER A 265 56.73 29.53 -59.35
C SER A 265 56.43 29.25 -60.83
N ALA A 266 55.72 30.17 -61.47
CA ALA A 266 55.44 30.14 -62.90
C ALA A 266 56.74 30.17 -63.71
N GLY A 267 56.98 29.12 -64.49
CA GLY A 267 58.05 29.07 -65.48
C GLY A 267 57.80 30.07 -66.62
N ALA A 268 58.82 30.85 -66.95
CA ALA A 268 58.81 31.80 -68.05
C ALA A 268 58.77 31.10 -69.42
N PRO A 269 58.05 31.64 -70.43
CA PRO A 269 58.04 31.08 -71.77
C PRO A 269 59.22 31.61 -72.60
N THR A 270 60.14 30.74 -72.99
CA THR A 270 61.11 31.00 -74.07
C THR A 270 60.54 30.46 -75.38
N GLY A 271 60.00 31.34 -76.23
CA GLY A 271 59.69 31.01 -77.63
C GLY A 271 60.91 31.19 -78.54
N PRO A 272 61.06 30.41 -79.63
CA PRO A 272 61.94 30.78 -80.72
C PRO A 272 61.15 31.43 -81.86
N ARG A 273 61.76 32.48 -82.42
CA ARG A 273 61.36 33.16 -83.64
C ARG A 273 61.46 32.22 -84.85
N ARG A 274 60.43 32.23 -85.70
CA ARG A 274 60.50 32.39 -87.16
C ARG A 274 59.11 32.57 -87.74
#